data_AF-A0A3M1JMQ3-F1
#
_entry.id   AF-A0A3M1JMQ3-F1
#
_cell.length_a   1.000
_cell.length_b   1.000
_cell.length_c   1.000
_cell.angle_alpha   90.00
_cell.angle_beta   90.00
_cell.angle_gamma   90.00
#
_symmetry.space_group_name_H-M   'P 1'
#
loop_
_entity.id
_entity.type
_entity.pdbx_description
1 polymer ?
#
loop_
_entity_poly.entity_id
_entity_poly.type
_entity_poly.pdbx_seq_one_letter_code
_entity_poly.pdbx_strand_id
1 'polypeptide(L)'
;MAERDATRGALVLFSGGQDSTVCLAWALERYGRVETVGFNYGQRHAVELAARGAVRDAIMQEFPAWAERLGEDHMLDISALGAISETALTRDMEIRMSDSGLPTTFVPARNLVFFVYAAALAYRRDLGALVGGMCETDYSGYPDCRDKTLQTLAEA
;
A
#
# COMPACT_ATOMS: atom_id res chain seq x y z
N MET A 1 -13.02 -6.06 26.09
CA MET A 1 -12.04 -5.99 24.99
C MET A 1 -12.84 -6.14 23.72
N ALA A 2 -13.28 -5.03 23.13
CA ALA A 2 -14.34 -5.03 22.12
C ALA A 2 -13.88 -5.77 20.86
N GLU A 3 -14.66 -6.74 20.38
CA GLU A 3 -14.62 -7.21 19.00
C GLU A 3 -14.65 -5.97 18.10
N ARG A 4 -13.51 -5.65 17.46
CA ARG A 4 -13.43 -4.57 16.51
C ARG A 4 -14.18 -5.03 15.27
N ASP A 5 -15.39 -4.51 15.18
CA ASP A 5 -16.43 -4.86 14.23
C ASP A 5 -15.91 -4.95 12.79
N ALA A 6 -16.11 -6.10 12.15
CA ALA A 6 -15.81 -6.33 10.73
C ALA A 6 -16.62 -5.40 9.78
N THR A 7 -17.52 -4.59 10.34
CA THR A 7 -18.36 -3.61 9.64
C THR A 7 -17.70 -2.25 9.39
N ARG A 8 -16.56 -1.93 10.01
CA ARG A 8 -15.97 -0.57 9.97
C ARG A 8 -15.38 -0.15 8.62
N GLY A 9 -15.29 -1.06 7.65
CA GLY A 9 -14.71 -0.80 6.34
C GLY A 9 -13.19 -0.97 6.30
N ALA A 10 -12.62 -0.85 5.11
CA ALA A 10 -11.21 -1.12 4.84
C ALA A 10 -10.48 0.06 4.20
N LEU A 11 -9.21 0.22 4.56
CA LEU A 11 -8.26 1.08 3.85
C LEU A 11 -7.30 0.19 3.05
N VAL A 12 -7.32 0.33 1.72
CA VAL A 12 -6.46 -0.43 0.82
C VAL A 12 -5.21 0.39 0.52
N LEU A 13 -4.04 -0.15 0.83
CA LEU A 13 -2.75 0.33 0.34
C LEU A 13 -2.71 0.05 -1.16
N PHE A 14 -3.15 1.04 -1.91
CA PHE A 14 -3.35 0.95 -3.34
C PHE A 14 -2.10 1.50 -4.04
N SER A 15 -1.82 1.10 -5.27
CA SER A 15 -0.83 1.77 -6.13
C SER A 15 -1.32 1.93 -7.57
N GLY A 16 -2.42 1.27 -7.94
CA GLY A 16 -2.84 1.14 -9.34
C GLY A 16 -2.12 0.00 -10.08
N GLY A 17 -1.13 -0.64 -9.44
CA GLY A 17 -0.51 -1.87 -9.95
C GLY A 17 -1.42 -3.08 -9.78
N GLN A 18 -1.09 -4.18 -10.47
CA GLN A 18 -1.88 -5.41 -10.52
C GLN A 18 -2.28 -5.92 -9.13
N ASP A 19 -1.33 -6.14 -8.23
CA ASP A 19 -1.61 -6.76 -6.92
C ASP A 19 -2.50 -5.86 -6.06
N SER A 20 -2.20 -4.56 -6.03
CA SER A 20 -3.01 -3.59 -5.30
C SER A 20 -4.44 -3.45 -5.86
N THR A 21 -4.60 -3.68 -7.16
CA THR A 21 -5.91 -3.68 -7.85
C THR A 21 -6.72 -4.92 -7.48
N VAL A 22 -6.07 -6.08 -7.43
CA VAL A 22 -6.70 -7.32 -6.91
C VAL A 22 -7.10 -7.14 -5.45
N CYS A 23 -6.26 -6.52 -4.61
CA CYS A 23 -6.61 -6.20 -3.23
C CYS A 23 -7.82 -5.26 -3.11
N LEU A 24 -7.90 -4.25 -3.99
CA LEU A 24 -9.04 -3.34 -4.03
C LEU A 24 -10.33 -4.09 -4.37
N ALA A 25 -10.33 -4.89 -5.43
CA ALA A 25 -11.47 -5.72 -5.81
C ALA A 25 -11.86 -6.70 -4.67
N TRP A 26 -10.87 -7.37 -4.07
CA TRP A 26 -11.07 -8.29 -2.95
C TRP A 26 -11.72 -7.60 -1.74
N ALA A 27 -11.33 -6.35 -1.45
CA ALA A 27 -11.89 -5.55 -0.37
C ALA A 27 -13.31 -5.07 -0.70
N LEU A 28 -13.56 -4.62 -1.93
CA LEU A 28 -14.89 -4.15 -2.38
C LEU A 28 -15.94 -5.26 -2.33
N GLU A 29 -15.54 -6.52 -2.49
CA GLU A 29 -16.42 -7.68 -2.29
C GLU A 29 -16.78 -7.94 -0.81
N ARG A 30 -15.95 -7.49 0.14
CA ARG A 30 -16.02 -7.91 1.55
C ARG A 30 -16.49 -6.83 2.50
N TYR A 31 -16.22 -5.56 2.19
CA TYR A 31 -16.48 -4.45 3.08
C TYR A 31 -17.52 -3.50 2.49
N GLY A 32 -18.38 -2.94 3.34
CA GLY A 32 -19.40 -1.96 2.94
C GLY A 32 -18.85 -0.57 2.58
N ARG A 33 -17.62 -0.27 3.01
CA ARG A 33 -16.88 0.96 2.69
C ARG A 33 -15.41 0.63 2.51
N VAL A 34 -14.84 1.04 1.39
CA VAL A 34 -13.44 0.83 1.04
C VAL A 34 -12.83 2.14 0.58
N GLU A 35 -11.81 2.62 1.27
CA GLU A 35 -11.01 3.77 0.83
C GLU A 35 -9.64 3.29 0.35
N THR A 36 -8.97 4.10 -0.47
CA THR A 36 -7.64 3.79 -0.99
C THR A 36 -6.61 4.78 -0.48
N VAL A 37 -5.39 4.34 -0.21
CA VAL A 37 -4.26 5.21 0.13
C VAL A 37 -3.05 4.90 -0.75
N GLY A 38 -2.36 5.93 -1.19
CA GLY A 38 -1.11 5.88 -1.93
C GLY A 38 -0.03 6.64 -1.18
N PHE A 39 1.23 6.32 -1.49
CA PHE A 39 2.37 6.94 -0.82
C PHE A 39 3.29 7.57 -1.86
N ASN A 40 3.55 8.86 -1.70
CA ASN A 40 4.63 9.55 -2.38
C ASN A 40 5.84 9.61 -1.44
N TYR A 41 6.86 8.81 -1.69
CA TYR A 41 8.13 8.81 -0.95
C TYR A 41 9.30 9.29 -1.81
N GLY A 42 9.02 10.02 -2.89
CA GLY A 42 10.04 10.51 -3.82
C GLY A 42 10.45 9.48 -4.89
N GLN A 43 9.62 8.48 -5.16
CA GLN A 43 9.86 7.55 -6.27
C GLN A 43 9.85 8.27 -7.64
N ARG A 44 10.73 7.87 -8.56
CA ARG A 44 11.01 8.58 -9.83
C ARG A 44 9.83 8.71 -10.79
N HIS A 45 8.94 7.73 -10.82
CA HIS A 45 7.90 7.64 -11.85
C HIS A 45 6.57 8.17 -11.32
N ALA A 46 6.34 9.48 -11.44
CA ALA A 46 5.06 10.11 -11.10
C ALA A 46 3.85 9.51 -11.88
N VAL A 47 4.12 8.88 -13.04
CA VAL A 47 3.10 8.16 -13.82
C VAL A 47 2.48 6.99 -13.04
N GLU A 48 3.22 6.36 -12.13
CA GLU A 48 2.70 5.28 -11.28
C GLU A 48 1.62 5.81 -10.33
N LEU A 49 1.72 7.06 -9.87
CA LEU A 49 0.69 7.69 -9.04
C LEU A 49 -0.55 8.05 -9.85
N ALA A 50 -0.40 8.38 -11.14
CA ALA A 50 -1.52 8.68 -12.03
C ALA A 50 -2.36 7.44 -12.37
N ALA A 51 -1.74 6.26 -12.44
CA ALA A 51 -2.42 4.99 -12.73
C ALA A 51 -3.54 4.67 -11.73
N ARG A 52 -3.41 5.10 -10.47
CA ARG A 52 -4.43 4.91 -9.43
C ARG A 52 -5.80 5.44 -9.84
N GLY A 53 -5.83 6.68 -10.32
CA GLY A 53 -7.07 7.35 -10.72
C GLY A 53 -7.75 6.58 -11.85
N ALA A 54 -7.00 6.30 -12.92
CA ALA A 54 -7.49 5.57 -14.07
C ALA A 54 -8.03 4.17 -13.72
N VAL A 55 -7.35 3.44 -12.84
CA VAL A 55 -7.79 2.11 -12.41
C VAL A 55 -9.04 2.19 -11.52
N ARG A 56 -9.13 3.16 -10.60
CA ARG A 56 -10.34 3.38 -9.80
C ARG A 56 -11.53 3.72 -10.68
N ASP A 57 -11.35 4.60 -11.67
CA ASP A 57 -12.40 4.97 -12.61
C ASP A 57 -12.87 3.77 -13.44
N ALA A 58 -11.93 2.98 -13.97
CA ALA A 58 -12.24 1.76 -14.69
C ALA A 58 -13.00 0.74 -13.83
N ILE A 59 -12.59 0.56 -12.57
CA ILE A 59 -13.28 -0.33 -11.63
C ILE A 59 -14.74 0.11 -11.41
N MET A 60 -15.00 1.41 -11.22
CA MET A 60 -16.36 1.91 -11.03
C MET A 60 -17.23 1.75 -12.28
N GLN A 61 -16.63 1.85 -13.47
CA GLN A 61 -17.32 1.69 -14.75
C GLN A 61 -17.67 0.22 -15.04
N GLU A 62 -16.71 -0.69 -14.84
CA GLU A 62 -16.86 -2.12 -15.13
C GLU A 62 -17.68 -2.84 -14.06
N PHE A 63 -17.64 -2.36 -12.81
CA PHE A 63 -18.32 -2.98 -11.67
C PHE A 63 -19.19 -1.97 -10.90
N PRO A 64 -20.36 -1.57 -11.43
CA PRO A 64 -21.22 -0.54 -10.82
C PRO A 64 -21.62 -0.84 -9.37
N ALA A 65 -21.76 -2.13 -9.00
CA ALA A 65 -22.09 -2.55 -7.63
C ALA A 65 -21.01 -2.18 -6.60
N TRP A 66 -19.76 -1.97 -7.04
CA TRP A 66 -18.68 -1.56 -6.16
C TRP A 66 -18.55 -0.04 -6.05
N ALA A 67 -19.15 0.74 -6.95
CA ALA A 67 -19.07 2.20 -6.96
C ALA A 67 -19.61 2.82 -5.67
N GLU A 68 -20.69 2.27 -5.11
CA GLU A 68 -21.28 2.74 -3.84
C GLU A 68 -20.40 2.42 -2.61
N ARG A 69 -19.50 1.44 -2.73
CA ARG A 69 -18.59 1.01 -1.66
C ARG A 69 -17.24 1.71 -1.72
N LEU A 70 -16.83 2.19 -2.90
CA LEU A 70 -15.55 2.86 -3.10
C LEU A 70 -15.62 4.32 -2.61
N GLY A 71 -14.99 4.58 -1.47
CA GLY A 71 -14.86 5.90 -0.86
C GLY A 71 -13.64 6.69 -1.35
N GLU A 72 -13.16 7.60 -0.49
CA GLU A 72 -12.08 8.54 -0.81
C GLU A 72 -10.76 7.85 -1.22
N ASP A 73 -10.03 8.53 -2.12
CA ASP A 73 -8.63 8.23 -2.42
C ASP A 73 -7.71 9.20 -1.67
N HIS A 74 -6.72 8.66 -1.00
CA HIS A 74 -5.77 9.42 -0.20
C HIS A 74 -4.37 9.32 -0.81
N MET A 75 -3.62 10.41 -0.73
CA MET A 75 -2.20 10.44 -1.06
C MET A 75 -1.44 10.98 0.15
N LEU A 76 -0.51 10.19 0.68
CA LEU A 76 0.34 10.61 1.78
C LEU A 76 1.75 10.92 1.24
N ASP A 77 2.22 12.13 1.49
CA ASP A 77 3.62 12.49 1.30
C ASP A 77 4.44 11.99 2.49
N ILE A 78 5.34 11.08 2.20
CA ILE A 78 6.30 10.49 3.13
C ILE A 78 7.72 10.58 2.52
N SER A 79 8.03 11.70 1.87
CA SER A 79 9.36 12.02 1.31
C SER A 79 10.51 11.85 2.30
N ALA A 80 10.26 11.98 3.60
CA ALA A 80 11.22 11.66 4.66
C ALA A 80 11.75 10.21 4.56
N LEU A 81 10.93 9.25 4.11
CA LEU A 81 11.36 7.87 3.88
C LEU A 81 12.40 7.77 2.75
N GLY A 82 12.21 8.56 1.69
CA GLY A 82 13.17 8.68 0.60
C GLY A 82 14.49 9.30 1.05
N ALA A 83 14.42 10.28 1.98
CA ALA A 83 15.62 10.91 2.56
C ALA A 83 16.42 9.97 3.47
N ILE A 84 15.75 9.07 4.21
CA ILE A 84 16.39 8.10 5.10
C ILE A 84 17.09 6.97 4.31
N SER A 85 16.59 6.65 3.12
CA SER A 85 16.93 5.39 2.47
C SER A 85 18.08 5.47 1.46
N GLU A 86 18.93 6.52 1.42
CA GLU A 86 20.11 6.69 0.52
C GLU A 86 20.32 5.60 -0.56
N THR A 87 19.40 5.47 -1.51
CA THR A 87 19.34 4.36 -2.49
C THR A 87 19.24 4.92 -3.91
N ALA A 88 19.47 4.10 -4.93
CA ALA A 88 19.53 4.48 -6.35
C ALA A 88 18.27 5.17 -6.90
N LEU A 89 17.20 5.30 -6.10
CA LEU A 89 16.05 6.17 -6.38
C LEU A 89 16.39 7.67 -6.26
N THR A 90 17.44 8.05 -5.51
CA THR A 90 17.83 9.46 -5.26
C THR A 90 19.09 9.93 -6.03
N ARG A 91 19.80 9.05 -6.76
CA ARG A 91 20.92 9.40 -7.66
C ARG A 91 20.90 8.56 -8.94
N ASP A 92 21.33 9.10 -10.08
CA ASP A 92 21.55 8.37 -11.34
C ASP A 92 22.59 7.24 -11.15
N MET A 93 22.15 6.11 -10.62
CA MET A 93 22.95 4.91 -10.42
C MET A 93 22.27 3.75 -11.11
N GLU A 94 23.06 2.92 -11.79
CA GLU A 94 22.59 1.67 -12.39
C GLU A 94 21.95 0.77 -11.33
N ILE A 95 20.85 0.12 -11.71
CA ILE A 95 20.21 -0.92 -10.92
C ILE A 95 21.20 -2.09 -10.86
N ARG A 96 21.78 -2.33 -9.68
CA ARG A 96 22.70 -3.45 -9.42
C ARG A 96 22.19 -4.24 -8.22
N MET A 97 22.48 -5.53 -8.18
CA MET A 97 22.32 -6.31 -6.96
C MET A 97 23.45 -5.95 -6.01
N SER A 98 23.11 -5.59 -4.77
CA SER A 98 24.09 -5.34 -3.71
C SER A 98 24.60 -6.67 -3.13
N ASP A 99 25.67 -6.62 -2.33
CA ASP A 99 26.20 -7.78 -1.59
C ASP A 99 25.18 -8.39 -0.62
N SER A 100 24.11 -7.66 -0.29
CA SER A 100 22.98 -8.15 0.51
C SER A 100 21.95 -8.96 -0.30
N GLY A 101 22.15 -9.11 -1.62
CA GLY A 101 21.20 -9.75 -2.52
C GLY A 101 20.00 -8.87 -2.90
N LEU A 102 19.93 -7.63 -2.39
CA LEU A 102 18.84 -6.68 -2.65
C LEU A 102 19.25 -5.67 -3.74
N PRO A 103 18.31 -5.24 -4.60
CA PRO A 103 18.57 -4.21 -5.60
C PRO A 103 18.89 -2.87 -4.94
N THR A 104 19.73 -2.05 -5.57
CA THR A 104 20.13 -0.72 -5.08
C THR A 104 18.97 0.28 -4.98
N THR A 105 17.78 -0.05 -5.47
CA THR A 105 16.53 0.70 -5.32
C THR A 105 15.70 0.29 -4.10
N PHE A 106 16.17 -0.68 -3.31
CA PHE A 106 15.47 -1.15 -2.12
C PHE A 106 15.45 -0.09 -1.02
N VAL A 107 14.25 0.25 -0.55
CA VAL A 107 14.02 1.13 0.59
C VAL A 107 13.76 0.26 1.82
N PRO A 108 14.67 0.19 2.80
CA PRO A 108 14.48 -0.63 3.99
C PRO A 108 13.20 -0.29 4.76
N ALA A 109 12.47 -1.33 5.21
CA ALA A 109 11.26 -1.22 6.03
C ALA A 109 10.12 -0.39 5.41
N ARG A 110 10.14 -0.17 4.09
CA ARG A 110 9.14 0.63 3.38
C ARG A 110 7.72 0.18 3.69
N ASN A 111 7.45 -1.12 3.65
CA ASN A 111 6.09 -1.61 3.89
C ASN A 111 5.66 -1.39 5.34
N LEU A 112 6.58 -1.51 6.31
CA LEU A 112 6.28 -1.20 7.71
C LEU A 112 5.85 0.25 7.86
N VAL A 113 6.59 1.17 7.25
CA VAL A 113 6.27 2.61 7.26
C VAL A 113 4.92 2.85 6.60
N PHE A 114 4.63 2.21 5.46
CA PHE A 114 3.33 2.34 4.80
C PHE A 114 2.19 1.91 5.71
N PHE A 115 2.30 0.76 6.38
CA PHE A 115 1.29 0.28 7.30
C PHE A 115 1.10 1.17 8.52
N VAL A 116 2.18 1.74 9.08
CA VAL A 116 2.09 2.68 10.20
C VAL A 116 1.31 3.94 9.81
N TYR A 117 1.63 4.54 8.65
CA TYR A 117 0.91 5.71 8.15
C TYR A 117 -0.54 5.37 7.78
N ALA A 118 -0.77 4.21 7.15
CA ALA A 118 -2.11 3.73 6.84
C ALA A 118 -2.95 3.50 8.11
N ALA A 119 -2.37 2.95 9.17
CA ALA A 119 -3.05 2.76 10.45
C ALA A 119 -3.48 4.09 11.07
N ALA A 120 -2.60 5.10 11.05
CA ALA A 120 -2.93 6.44 11.54
C ALA A 120 -4.07 7.09 10.74
N LEU A 121 -4.04 6.95 9.41
CA LEU A 121 -5.12 7.43 8.54
C LEU A 121 -6.43 6.66 8.80
N ALA A 122 -6.39 5.32 8.82
CA ALA A 122 -7.53 4.46 9.06
C ALA A 122 -8.22 4.77 10.39
N TYR A 123 -7.46 5.05 11.45
CA TYR A 123 -8.00 5.49 12.75
C TYR A 123 -8.86 6.76 12.60
N ARG A 124 -8.34 7.77 11.91
CA ARG A 124 -9.08 9.02 11.65
C ARG A 124 -10.31 8.82 10.76
N ARG A 125 -10.27 7.84 9.86
CA ARG A 125 -11.34 7.51 8.90
C ARG A 125 -12.35 6.50 9.46
N ASP A 126 -12.14 6.02 10.68
CA ASP A 126 -12.90 4.95 11.33
C ASP A 126 -12.94 3.63 10.53
N LEU A 127 -11.83 3.28 9.88
CA LEU A 127 -11.68 2.05 9.09
C LEU A 127 -11.03 0.96 9.95
N GLY A 128 -11.63 -0.23 9.96
CA GLY A 128 -11.24 -1.34 10.85
C GLY A 128 -10.20 -2.28 10.26
N ALA A 129 -10.05 -2.31 8.93
CA ALA A 129 -9.14 -3.19 8.23
C ALA A 129 -8.13 -2.42 7.39
N LEU A 130 -6.88 -2.90 7.35
CA LEU A 130 -5.87 -2.49 6.38
C LEU A 130 -5.64 -3.64 5.41
N VAL A 131 -5.57 -3.34 4.11
CA VAL A 131 -5.35 -4.34 3.06
C VAL A 131 -4.15 -3.91 2.22
N GLY A 132 -3.17 -4.80 2.04
CA GLY A 132 -2.01 -4.57 1.17
C GLY A 132 -1.71 -5.79 0.31
N GLY A 133 -1.08 -5.56 -0.85
CA GLY A 133 -0.83 -6.58 -1.88
C GLY A 133 0.57 -7.17 -1.88
N MET A 134 1.35 -6.99 -0.83
CA MET A 134 2.67 -7.61 -0.69
C MET A 134 2.53 -9.13 -0.47
N CYS A 135 3.45 -9.91 -1.03
CA CYS A 135 3.46 -11.37 -0.93
C CYS A 135 4.84 -11.90 -0.53
N GLU A 136 4.87 -12.99 0.25
CA GLU A 136 6.12 -13.65 0.66
C GLU A 136 6.84 -14.36 -0.49
N THR A 137 6.09 -14.81 -1.51
CA THR A 137 6.64 -15.59 -2.62
C THR A 137 7.40 -14.75 -3.63
N ASP A 138 7.26 -13.42 -3.58
CA ASP A 138 8.05 -12.51 -4.40
C ASP A 138 9.49 -12.45 -3.88
N TYR A 139 10.28 -13.31 -4.52
CA TYR A 139 11.68 -13.73 -4.46
C TYR A 139 12.78 -12.83 -3.87
N SER A 140 12.52 -11.59 -3.49
CA SER A 140 13.58 -10.66 -3.09
C SER A 140 13.98 -10.75 -1.61
N GLY A 141 13.34 -11.63 -0.83
CA GLY A 141 13.71 -11.87 0.57
C GLY A 141 13.40 -10.72 1.52
N TYR A 142 12.64 -9.71 1.06
CA TYR A 142 12.27 -8.52 1.81
C TYR A 142 11.62 -8.89 3.16
N PRO A 143 12.27 -8.58 4.30
CA PRO A 143 11.76 -8.95 5.62
C PRO A 143 10.39 -8.33 5.93
N ASP A 144 10.08 -7.18 5.34
CA ASP A 144 8.86 -6.41 5.54
C ASP A 144 7.67 -6.84 4.65
N CYS A 145 7.82 -7.90 3.86
CA CYS A 145 6.71 -8.57 3.15
C CYS A 145 6.24 -9.84 3.87
N ARG A 146 6.93 -10.29 4.92
CA ARG A 146 6.66 -11.56 5.59
C ARG A 146 5.41 -11.48 6.45
N ASP A 147 4.59 -12.52 6.41
CA ASP A 147 3.43 -12.76 7.26
C ASP A 147 3.79 -12.56 8.73
N LYS A 148 4.87 -13.19 9.20
CA LYS A 148 5.35 -13.00 10.58
C LYS A 148 5.61 -11.54 10.92
N THR A 149 6.21 -10.78 10.00
CA THR A 149 6.50 -9.36 10.21
C THR A 149 5.21 -8.54 10.27
N LEU A 150 4.28 -8.80 9.36
CA LEU A 150 2.99 -8.08 9.28
C LEU A 150 2.08 -8.41 10.47
N GLN A 151 2.05 -9.66 10.93
CA GLN A 151 1.34 -10.07 12.15
C GLN A 151 1.91 -9.36 13.38
N THR A 152 3.24 -9.32 13.51
CA THR A 152 3.89 -8.59 14.62
C THR A 152 3.53 -7.10 14.59
N LEU A 153 3.49 -6.49 13.40
CA LEU A 153 3.11 -5.08 13.25
C LEU A 153 1.63 -4.83 13.61
N ALA A 154 0.75 -5.78 13.32
CA ALA A 154 -0.68 -5.66 13.63
C ALA A 154 -1.00 -5.69 15.14
N GLU A 155 -0.06 -6.17 15.96
CA GLU A 155 -0.17 -6.23 17.43
C GLU A 155 0.35 -4.96 18.14
N ALA A 156 1.04 -4.06 17.42
CA ALA A 156 1.67 -2.86 17.97
C ALA A 156 0.68 -1.70 18.19
#